data_AF-A0A2V6HYC5-F1
#
_entry.id   AF-A0A2V6HYC5-F1
#
_cell.length_a   1.000
_cell.length_b   1.000
_cell.length_c   1.000
_cell.angle_alpha   90.00
_cell.angle_beta   90.00
_cell.angle_gamma   90.00
#
_symmetry.space_group_name_H-M   'P 1'
#
loop_
_entity.id
_entity.type
_entity.pdbx_description
1 polymer ?
#
loop_
_entity_poly.entity_id
_entity_poly.type
_entity_poly.pdbx_seq_one_letter_code
_entity_poly.pdbx_strand_id
1 'polypeptide(L)'
;MKMATKRKRKSPAPFEEEYRSAFGEYAGNGGEAALGRAYELGRRAITEKKSLMEIASLHHRALHEMLAEAPGTGREQELLAAAGAFLGELLSPFEMAHRGVPDAIVALRQLN
;
A
#
# COMPACT_ATOMS: atom_id res chain seq x y z
N MET A 1 -8.02 43.16 11.33
CA MET A 1 -8.78 41.93 10.99
C MET A 1 -7.80 40.90 10.43
N LYS A 2 -7.70 39.72 11.05
CA LYS A 2 -6.77 38.64 10.64
C LYS A 2 -7.40 37.86 9.48
N MET A 3 -6.72 37.76 8.35
CA MET A 3 -7.12 36.88 7.25
C MET A 3 -6.45 35.52 7.44
N ALA A 4 -7.28 34.49 7.60
CA ALA A 4 -6.87 33.12 7.83
C ALA A 4 -6.12 32.56 6.61
N THR A 5 -4.91 32.05 6.85
CA THR A 5 -4.15 31.29 5.85
C THR A 5 -4.88 29.98 5.59
N LYS A 6 -5.66 29.94 4.52
CA LYS A 6 -6.28 28.73 3.96
C LYS A 6 -5.16 27.74 3.62
N ARG A 7 -4.91 26.75 4.48
CA ARG A 7 -4.00 25.62 4.20
C ARG A 7 -4.48 25.00 2.88
N LYS A 8 -3.77 25.25 1.77
CA LYS A 8 -3.94 24.48 0.53
C LYS A 8 -3.71 23.03 0.93
N ARG A 9 -4.76 22.21 0.95
CA ARG A 9 -4.61 20.75 1.01
C ARG A 9 -3.77 20.38 -0.22
N LYS A 10 -2.50 20.03 0.00
CA LYS A 10 -1.62 19.53 -1.05
C LYS A 10 -2.33 18.32 -1.64
N SER A 11 -2.52 18.29 -2.95
CA SER A 11 -3.04 17.09 -3.60
C SER A 11 -2.16 15.92 -3.16
N PRO A 12 -2.74 14.77 -2.80
CA PRO A 12 -1.96 13.60 -2.46
C PRO A 12 -0.98 13.31 -3.60
N ALA A 13 0.21 12.82 -3.26
CA ALA A 13 1.18 12.43 -4.27
C ALA A 13 0.56 11.35 -5.19
N PRO A 14 0.97 11.30 -6.48
CA PRO A 14 0.60 10.19 -7.35
C PRO A 14 0.81 8.85 -6.64
N PHE A 15 -0.16 7.94 -6.79
CA PHE A 15 -0.16 6.65 -6.08
C PHE A 15 1.16 5.90 -6.21
N GLU A 16 1.74 5.91 -7.40
CA GLU A 16 2.99 5.20 -7.71
C GLU A 16 4.21 5.80 -6.98
N GLU A 17 4.25 7.11 -6.79
CA GLU A 17 5.32 7.79 -6.05
C GLU A 17 5.23 7.47 -4.55
N GLU A 18 4.02 7.55 -4.00
CA GLU A 18 3.79 7.24 -2.58
C GLU A 18 4.02 5.76 -2.27
N TYR A 19 3.61 4.89 -3.19
CA TYR A 19 3.92 3.46 -3.14
C TYR A 19 5.42 3.21 -3.08
N ARG A 20 6.18 3.80 -4.01
CA ARG A 20 7.64 3.64 -4.09
C ARG A 20 8.33 4.16 -2.83
N SER A 21 7.92 5.34 -2.35
CA SER A 21 8.45 5.92 -1.12
C SER A 21 8.19 5.01 0.08
N ALA A 22 6.94 4.57 0.27
CA ALA A 22 6.57 3.72 1.39
C ALA A 22 7.27 2.35 1.36
N PHE A 23 7.39 1.75 0.16
CA PHE A 23 8.07 0.47 0.01
C PHE A 23 9.58 0.60 0.25
N GLY A 24 10.22 1.64 -0.31
CA GLY A 24 11.64 1.92 -0.07
C GLY A 24 11.96 2.18 1.40
N GLU A 25 11.11 2.95 2.08
CA GLU A 25 11.27 3.23 3.51
C GLU A 25 11.10 1.96 4.36
N TYR A 26 10.12 1.10 4.03
CA TYR A 26 9.95 -0.18 4.72
C TYR A 26 11.13 -1.13 4.46
N ALA A 27 11.61 -1.23 3.23
CA ALA A 27 12.75 -2.10 2.92
C ALA A 27 14.06 -1.62 3.56
N GLY A 28 14.25 -0.31 3.71
CA GLY A 28 15.47 0.26 4.29
C GLY A 28 15.52 0.22 5.81
N ASN A 29 14.39 0.51 6.48
CA ASN A 29 14.35 0.72 7.94
C ASN A 29 13.39 -0.23 8.66
N GLY A 30 12.57 -0.99 7.93
CA GLY A 30 11.48 -1.78 8.50
C GLY A 30 10.44 -0.93 9.23
N GLY A 31 9.76 -1.55 10.18
CA GLY A 31 8.94 -0.87 11.18
C GLY A 31 7.44 -0.77 10.89
N GLU A 32 6.66 -0.72 11.97
CA GLU A 32 5.19 -0.70 11.94
C GLU A 32 4.62 0.55 11.26
N ALA A 33 5.29 1.70 11.37
CA ALA A 33 4.82 2.94 10.75
C ALA A 33 4.84 2.87 9.20
N ALA A 34 5.83 2.18 8.63
CA ALA A 34 5.91 1.99 7.18
C ALA A 34 4.92 0.92 6.68
N LEU A 35 4.69 -0.13 7.47
CA LEU A 35 3.60 -1.09 7.22
C LEU A 35 2.21 -0.44 7.31
N GLY A 36 2.00 0.43 8.30
CA GLY A 36 0.77 1.21 8.41
C GLY A 36 0.49 2.04 7.15
N ARG A 37 1.53 2.59 6.50
CA ARG A 37 1.36 3.27 5.19
C ARG A 37 1.00 2.30 4.06
N ALA A 38 1.50 1.08 4.08
CA ALA A 38 1.09 0.05 3.12
C ALA A 38 -0.42 -0.25 3.26
N TYR A 39 -0.91 -0.39 4.49
CA TYR A 39 -2.35 -0.54 4.79
C TYR A 39 -3.18 0.65 4.29
N GLU A 40 -2.74 1.88 4.55
CA GLU A 40 -3.40 3.10 4.05
C GLU A 40 -3.44 3.15 2.52
N LEU A 41 -2.33 2.81 1.86
CA LEU A 41 -2.25 2.70 0.40
C LEU A 41 -3.24 1.65 -0.13
N GLY A 42 -3.41 0.53 0.54
CA GLY A 42 -4.40 -0.49 0.19
C GLY A 42 -5.84 0.05 0.23
N ARG A 43 -6.21 0.81 1.28
CA ARG A 43 -7.54 1.44 1.37
C ARG A 43 -7.74 2.48 0.26
N ARG A 44 -6.70 3.24 -0.04
CA ARG A 44 -6.72 4.23 -1.11
C ARG A 44 -6.85 3.58 -2.48
N ALA A 45 -6.15 2.48 -2.73
CA ALA A 45 -6.23 1.71 -3.96
C ALA A 45 -7.66 1.24 -4.26
N ILE A 46 -8.38 0.76 -3.25
CA ILE A 46 -9.81 0.41 -3.37
C ILE A 46 -10.64 1.64 -3.76
N THR A 47 -10.42 2.78 -3.09
CA THR A 47 -11.16 4.03 -3.32
C THR A 47 -10.90 4.58 -4.73
N GLU A 48 -9.65 4.48 -5.21
CA GLU A 48 -9.21 4.86 -6.55
C GLU A 48 -9.51 3.79 -7.61
N LYS A 49 -10.17 2.68 -7.25
CA LYS A 49 -10.53 1.56 -8.13
C LYS A 49 -9.34 0.94 -8.87
N LYS A 50 -8.17 0.91 -8.22
CA LYS A 50 -6.99 0.21 -8.72
C LYS A 50 -7.25 -1.29 -8.77
N SER A 51 -6.93 -1.91 -9.90
CA SER A 51 -6.99 -3.36 -10.06
C SER A 51 -5.82 -4.05 -9.35
N LEU A 52 -6.01 -5.30 -8.91
CA LEU A 52 -4.91 -6.12 -8.36
C LEU A 52 -3.76 -6.30 -9.36
N MET A 53 -4.05 -6.31 -10.67
CA MET A 53 -3.03 -6.41 -11.71
C MET A 53 -2.16 -5.15 -11.80
N GLU A 54 -2.75 -3.95 -11.65
CA GLU A 54 -1.99 -2.69 -11.54
C GLU A 54 -1.07 -2.72 -10.31
N ILE A 55 -1.59 -3.17 -9.16
CA ILE A 55 -0.80 -3.27 -7.92
C ILE A 55 0.34 -4.28 -8.07
N ALA A 56 0.09 -5.46 -8.62
CA ALA A 56 1.11 -6.48 -8.85
C ALA A 56 2.20 -6.01 -9.81
N SER A 57 1.80 -5.32 -10.90
CA SER A 57 2.74 -4.75 -11.88
C SER A 57 3.62 -3.66 -11.26
N LEU A 58 3.02 -2.77 -10.46
CA LEU A 58 3.73 -1.71 -9.75
C LEU A 58 4.71 -2.30 -8.73
N HIS A 59 4.28 -3.29 -7.95
CA HIS A 59 5.12 -3.98 -6.98
C HIS A 59 6.34 -4.63 -7.65
N HIS A 60 6.10 -5.38 -8.74
CA HIS A 60 7.16 -6.05 -9.47
C HIS A 60 8.19 -5.06 -10.02
N ARG A 61 7.73 -3.95 -10.62
CA ARG A 61 8.62 -2.89 -11.12
C ARG A 61 9.43 -2.26 -10.00
N ALA A 62 8.81 -1.89 -8.89
CA ALA A 62 9.50 -1.27 -7.76
C ALA A 62 10.55 -2.21 -7.15
N LEU A 63 10.21 -3.49 -6.97
CA LEU A 63 11.16 -4.49 -6.48
C LEU A 63 12.35 -4.67 -7.44
N HIS A 64 12.08 -4.74 -8.75
CA HIS A 64 13.14 -4.86 -9.76
C HIS A 64 14.07 -3.64 -9.74
N GLU A 65 13.54 -2.43 -9.66
CA GLU A 65 14.34 -1.20 -9.56
C GLU A 65 15.22 -1.21 -8.30
N MET A 66 14.66 -1.59 -7.14
CA MET A 66 15.42 -1.65 -5.89
C MET A 66 16.53 -2.72 -5.90
N LEU A 67 16.28 -3.87 -6.53
CA LEU A 67 17.30 -4.90 -6.72
C LEU A 67 18.43 -4.41 -7.65
N ALA A 68 18.08 -3.64 -8.68
CA ALA A 68 19.06 -3.08 -9.62
C ALA A 68 19.90 -1.94 -9.01
N GLU A 69 19.37 -1.21 -8.02
CA GLU A 69 20.07 -0.12 -7.33
C GLU A 69 21.08 -0.61 -6.27
N ALA A 70 20.94 -1.85 -5.78
CA ALA A 70 21.76 -2.39 -4.70
C ALA A 70 22.41 -3.77 -4.99
N PRO A 71 23.04 -3.98 -6.15
CA PRO A 71 23.62 -5.28 -6.51
C PRO A 71 24.81 -5.64 -5.60
N GLY A 72 24.82 -6.86 -5.07
CA GLY A 72 25.97 -7.38 -4.31
C GLY A 72 26.06 -6.86 -2.88
N THR A 73 24.97 -6.29 -2.35
CA THR A 73 24.89 -5.84 -0.95
C THR A 73 24.68 -7.00 0.03
N GLY A 74 24.33 -8.20 -0.46
CA GLY A 74 23.98 -9.34 0.39
C GLY A 74 22.61 -9.21 1.06
N ARG A 75 21.86 -8.15 0.75
CA ARG A 75 20.54 -7.83 1.31
C ARG A 75 19.39 -8.27 0.44
N GLU A 76 19.65 -8.99 -0.64
CA GLU A 76 18.62 -9.40 -1.61
C GLU A 76 17.52 -10.24 -0.95
N GLN A 77 17.89 -11.13 -0.02
CA GLN A 77 16.92 -11.94 0.73
C GLN A 77 16.07 -11.10 1.69
N GLU A 78 16.67 -10.12 2.37
CA GLU A 78 15.95 -9.20 3.26
C GLU A 78 14.96 -8.33 2.46
N LEU A 79 15.37 -7.85 1.29
CA LEU A 79 14.53 -7.08 0.39
C LEU A 79 13.34 -7.92 -0.14
N LEU A 80 13.57 -9.18 -0.53
CA LEU A 80 12.50 -10.07 -0.98
C LEU A 80 11.49 -10.36 0.15
N ALA A 81 11.97 -10.57 1.38
CA ALA A 81 11.10 -10.75 2.54
C ALA A 81 10.28 -9.48 2.84
N ALA A 82 10.92 -8.30 2.80
CA ALA A 82 10.24 -7.02 2.98
C ALA A 82 9.21 -6.77 1.87
N ALA A 83 9.50 -7.15 0.62
CA ALA A 83 8.57 -7.05 -0.49
C ALA A 83 7.28 -7.84 -0.24
N GLY A 84 7.41 -9.09 0.20
CA GLY A 84 6.27 -9.94 0.54
C GLY A 84 5.43 -9.37 1.69
N ALA A 85 6.08 -8.94 2.78
CA ALA A 85 5.37 -8.37 3.94
C ALA A 85 4.65 -7.06 3.59
N PHE A 86 5.31 -6.16 2.85
CA PHE A 86 4.72 -4.91 2.40
C PHE A 86 3.49 -5.13 1.49
N LEU A 87 3.62 -6.03 0.52
CA LEU A 87 2.51 -6.36 -0.38
C LEU A 87 1.35 -7.01 0.40
N GLY A 88 1.64 -7.92 1.32
CA GLY A 88 0.63 -8.55 2.17
C GLY A 88 -0.17 -7.53 2.98
N GLU A 89 0.51 -6.58 3.61
CA GLU A 89 -0.15 -5.52 4.39
C GLU A 89 -1.03 -4.61 3.52
N LEU A 90 -0.53 -4.24 2.33
CA LEU A 90 -1.29 -3.45 1.37
C LEU A 90 -2.52 -4.19 0.81
N LEU A 91 -2.46 -5.52 0.70
CA LEU A 91 -3.57 -6.34 0.23
C LEU A 91 -4.60 -6.66 1.32
N SER A 92 -4.28 -6.43 2.60
CA SER A 92 -5.22 -6.70 3.69
C SER A 92 -6.58 -5.96 3.56
N PRO A 93 -6.68 -4.70 3.08
CA PRO A 93 -7.97 -4.07 2.84
C PRO A 93 -8.77 -4.73 1.71
N PHE A 94 -8.10 -5.29 0.70
CA PHE A 94 -8.77 -6.01 -0.38
C PHE A 94 -9.41 -7.29 0.15
N GLU A 95 -8.70 -8.07 0.96
CA GLU A 95 -9.25 -9.24 1.64
C GLU A 95 -10.42 -8.87 2.56
N MET A 96 -10.29 -7.80 3.34
CA MET A 96 -11.36 -7.31 4.22
C MET A 96 -12.60 -6.88 3.42
N ALA A 97 -12.41 -6.19 2.30
CA ALA A 97 -13.51 -5.80 1.42
C ALA A 97 -14.16 -7.03 0.74
N HIS A 98 -13.36 -8.03 0.36
CA HIS A 98 -13.87 -9.23 -0.31
C HIS A 98 -14.58 -10.19 0.64
N ARG A 99 -14.10 -10.34 1.89
CA ARG A 99 -14.76 -11.16 2.93
C ARG A 99 -15.91 -10.44 3.64
N GLY A 100 -15.83 -9.12 3.80
CA GLY A 100 -16.86 -8.35 4.51
C GLY A 100 -18.17 -8.20 3.74
N VAL A 101 -18.15 -8.26 2.42
CA VAL A 101 -19.37 -8.18 1.58
C VAL A 101 -20.27 -9.42 1.77
N PRO A 102 -19.75 -10.67 1.70
CA PRO A 102 -20.49 -11.86 2.06
C PRO A 102 -21.10 -11.81 3.47
N ASP A 103 -20.34 -11.41 4.49
CA ASP A 103 -20.81 -11.40 5.88
C ASP A 103 -21.97 -10.41 6.10
N ALA A 104 -21.88 -9.22 5.51
CA ALA A 104 -22.95 -8.22 5.56
C ALA A 104 -24.22 -8.71 4.84
N ILE A 105 -24.08 -9.38 3.69
CA ILE A 105 -25.20 -9.96 2.93
C ILE A 105 -25.84 -11.11 3.71
N VAL A 106 -25.05 -11.97 4.36
CA VAL A 106 -25.54 -13.06 5.20
C VAL A 106 -26.31 -12.51 6.40
N ALA A 107 -25.78 -11.51 7.10
CA ALA A 107 -26.47 -10.85 8.21
C ALA A 107 -27.81 -10.23 7.79
N LEU A 108 -27.84 -9.54 6.63
CA LEU A 108 -29.08 -8.97 6.07
C LEU A 108 -30.11 -10.04 5.70
N ARG A 109 -29.68 -11.21 5.21
CA ARG A 109 -30.58 -12.35 4.90
C ARG A 109 -31.15 -13.03 6.14
N GLN A 110 -30.51 -12.91 7.30
CA GLN A 110 -31.01 -13.47 8.55
C GLN A 110 -32.02 -12.54 9.26
N LEU A 111 -32.09 -11.27 8.85
CA LEU A 111 -32.98 -10.25 9.41
C LEU A 111 -34.29 -10.07 8.62
N ASN A 112 -34.41 -10.70 7.44
CA ASN A 112 -35.59 -10.69 6.57
C ASN A 112 -36.26 -12.07 6.55
#